data_AF-A0A7C1A6C6-F1
#
_entry.id   AF-A0A7C1A6C6-F1
#
_cell.length_a   1.000
_cell.length_b   1.000
_cell.length_c   1.000
_cell.angle_alpha   90.00
_cell.angle_beta   90.00
_cell.angle_gamma   90.00
#
_symmetry.space_group_name_H-M   'P 1'
#
loop_
_entity.id
_entity.type
_entity.pdbx_description
1 polymer ?
#
loop_
_entity_poly.entity_id
_entity_poly.type
_entity_poly.pdbx_seq_one_letter_code
_entity_poly.pdbx_strand_id
1 'polypeptide(L)'
;MTILQQVGRFYFLLAIPAVYGIFLVQQEHKAVQYSIFLGIFLAFLGLELIYDYILKIPFRENLKKYWKPAIPYLALYYAMNYGFVVMVWKNYSPIGGIIMLGLFIIQIIINILTHPRKTKLKIRIHSAECI
;
A
#
# COMPACT_ATOMS: atom_id res chain seq x y z
N MET A 1 20.83 3.01 -2.12
CA MET A 1 19.42 2.59 -2.27
C MET A 1 18.72 2.91 -0.96
N THR A 2 17.58 3.59 -0.99
CA THR A 2 16.82 3.83 0.24
C THR A 2 16.25 2.51 0.74
N ILE A 3 16.10 2.35 2.06
CA ILE A 3 15.53 1.13 2.70
C ILE A 3 14.19 0.75 2.03
N LEU A 4 13.41 1.76 1.61
CA LEU A 4 12.15 1.61 0.90
C LEU A 4 12.28 0.81 -0.42
N GLN A 5 13.29 1.10 -1.24
CA GLN A 5 13.51 0.40 -2.51
C GLN A 5 13.98 -1.05 -2.28
N GLN A 6 14.77 -1.26 -1.22
CA GLN A 6 15.25 -2.59 -0.87
C GLN A 6 14.11 -3.48 -0.40
N VAL A 7 13.21 -2.96 0.44
CA VAL A 7 11.99 -3.67 0.87
C VAL A 7 11.03 -3.93 -0.29
N GLY A 8 10.84 -2.95 -1.19
CA GLY A 8 9.99 -3.11 -2.38
C GLY A 8 10.39 -4.29 -3.27
N ARG A 9 11.69 -4.59 -3.38
CA ARG A 9 12.18 -5.78 -4.11
C ARG A 9 11.75 -7.09 -3.47
N PHE A 10 11.78 -7.19 -2.14
CA PHE A 10 11.32 -8.38 -1.45
C PHE A 10 9.79 -8.52 -1.49
N TYR A 11 9.08 -7.40 -1.60
CA TYR A 11 7.61 -7.40 -1.74
C TYR A 11 7.14 -8.18 -2.97
N PHE A 12 7.91 -8.18 -4.06
CA PHE A 12 7.62 -8.99 -5.26
C PHE A 12 7.59 -10.50 -5.02
N LEU A 13 8.34 -11.00 -4.02
CA LEU A 13 8.31 -12.43 -3.69
C LEU A 13 6.92 -12.88 -3.23
N LEU A 14 6.09 -11.95 -2.72
CA LEU A 14 4.72 -12.23 -2.32
C LEU A 14 3.80 -12.57 -3.50
N ALA A 15 4.22 -12.33 -4.75
CA ALA A 15 3.49 -12.77 -5.92
C ALA A 15 3.40 -14.31 -6.00
N ILE A 16 4.45 -15.03 -5.55
CA ILE A 16 4.52 -16.49 -5.58
C ILE A 16 3.40 -17.13 -4.74
N PRO A 17 3.27 -16.84 -3.42
CA PRO A 17 2.19 -17.39 -2.62
C PRO A 17 0.81 -16.88 -3.07
N ALA A 18 0.71 -15.68 -3.64
CA ALA A 18 -0.56 -15.18 -4.18
C ALA A 18 -1.04 -15.98 -5.40
N VAL A 19 -0.16 -16.29 -6.36
CA VAL A 19 -0.53 -17.15 -7.50
C VAL A 19 -0.87 -18.55 -7.02
N TYR A 20 -0.07 -19.11 -6.10
CA TYR A 20 -0.34 -20.42 -5.52
C TYR A 20 -1.70 -20.46 -4.80
N GLY A 21 -2.05 -19.41 -4.07
CA GLY A 21 -3.35 -19.31 -3.40
C GLY A 21 -4.54 -19.31 -4.37
N ILE A 22 -4.41 -18.74 -5.56
CA ILE A 22 -5.48 -18.80 -6.59
C ILE A 22 -5.71 -20.25 -7.03
N PHE A 23 -4.64 -21.01 -7.27
CA PHE A 23 -4.73 -22.43 -7.59
C PHE A 23 -5.41 -23.22 -6.46
N LEU A 24 -5.04 -22.93 -5.21
CA LEU A 24 -5.61 -23.60 -4.03
C LEU A 24 -7.12 -23.30 -3.87
N VAL A 25 -7.54 -22.06 -4.12
CA VAL A 25 -8.97 -21.68 -4.08
C VAL A 25 -9.79 -22.47 -5.09
N GLN A 26 -9.25 -22.70 -6.29
CA GLN A 26 -9.90 -23.50 -7.32
C GLN A 26 -9.96 -24.98 -6.92
N GLN A 27 -8.87 -25.52 -6.37
CA GLN A 27 -8.79 -26.93 -5.97
C GLN A 27 -9.70 -27.25 -4.78
N GLU A 28 -9.79 -26.37 -3.78
CA GLU A 28 -10.59 -26.57 -2.58
C GLU A 28 -12.03 -26.05 -2.69
N HIS A 29 -12.45 -25.60 -3.88
CA HIS A 29 -13.77 -24.99 -4.12
C HIS A 29 -14.15 -23.90 -3.10
N LYS A 30 -13.16 -23.10 -2.68
CA LYS A 30 -13.38 -22.00 -1.75
C LYS A 30 -14.12 -20.86 -2.45
N ALA A 31 -14.66 -19.97 -1.65
CA ALA A 31 -15.47 -18.87 -2.13
C ALA A 31 -14.67 -17.97 -3.11
N VAL A 32 -15.30 -17.57 -4.23
CA VAL A 32 -14.65 -16.82 -5.33
C VAL A 32 -14.04 -15.49 -4.86
N GLN A 33 -14.54 -14.94 -3.75
CA GLN A 33 -14.03 -13.73 -3.12
C GLN A 33 -12.54 -13.83 -2.79
N TYR A 34 -12.03 -15.02 -2.45
CA TYR A 34 -10.60 -15.23 -2.20
C TYR A 34 -9.75 -15.03 -3.46
N SER A 35 -10.20 -15.53 -4.60
CA SER A 35 -9.52 -15.31 -5.89
C SER A 35 -9.59 -13.86 -6.33
N ILE A 36 -10.72 -13.17 -6.10
CA ILE A 36 -10.86 -11.74 -6.41
C ILE A 36 -9.86 -10.93 -5.57
N PHE A 37 -9.78 -11.22 -4.27
CA PHE A 37 -8.84 -10.57 -3.36
C PHE A 37 -7.38 -10.79 -3.77
N LEU A 38 -6.99 -12.04 -4.06
CA LEU A 38 -5.64 -12.37 -4.55
C LEU A 38 -5.36 -11.72 -5.92
N GLY A 39 -6.37 -11.60 -6.79
CA GLY A 39 -6.25 -10.87 -8.06
C GLY A 39 -5.97 -9.38 -7.86
N ILE A 40 -6.67 -8.71 -6.94
CA ILE A 40 -6.41 -7.32 -6.58
C ILE A 40 -5.00 -7.17 -5.99
N PHE A 41 -4.58 -8.11 -5.15
CA PHE A 41 -3.23 -8.15 -4.58
C PHE A 41 -2.14 -8.28 -5.67
N LEU A 42 -2.33 -9.16 -6.64
CA LEU A 42 -1.42 -9.30 -7.78
C LEU A 42 -1.41 -8.05 -8.66
N ALA A 43 -2.56 -7.40 -8.88
CA ALA A 43 -2.64 -6.15 -9.61
C ALA A 43 -1.88 -5.02 -8.88
N PHE A 44 -1.96 -4.97 -7.56
CA PHE A 44 -1.19 -4.03 -6.72
C PHE A 44 0.32 -4.24 -6.89
N LEU A 45 0.80 -5.48 -6.77
CA LEU A 45 2.20 -5.82 -6.99
C LEU A 45 2.65 -5.48 -8.42
N GLY A 46 1.86 -5.83 -9.43
CA GLY A 46 2.15 -5.53 -10.82
C GLY A 46 2.29 -4.02 -11.07
N LEU A 47 1.40 -3.22 -10.47
CA LEU A 47 1.47 -1.76 -10.57
C LEU A 47 2.72 -1.21 -9.88
N GLU A 48 3.10 -1.74 -8.72
CA GLU A 48 4.37 -1.40 -8.05
C GLU A 48 5.58 -1.73 -8.95
N LEU A 49 5.53 -2.82 -9.72
CA LEU A 49 6.62 -3.21 -10.62
C LEU A 49 6.75 -2.21 -11.75
N ILE A 50 5.61 -1.86 -12.34
CA ILE A 50 5.54 -0.94 -13.47
C ILE A 50 6.05 0.43 -13.03
N TYR A 51 5.64 0.94 -11.87
CA TYR A 51 6.02 2.27 -11.43
C TYR A 51 7.46 2.35 -10.90
N ASP A 52 7.90 1.39 -10.10
CA ASP A 52 9.23 1.45 -9.47
C ASP A 52 10.35 0.90 -10.37
N TYR A 53 10.09 -0.13 -11.20
CA TYR A 53 11.13 -0.75 -12.03
C TYR A 53 11.11 -0.32 -13.49
N ILE A 54 9.93 -0.29 -14.12
CA ILE A 54 9.81 0.02 -15.55
C ILE A 54 9.89 1.55 -15.77
N LEU A 55 8.99 2.30 -15.13
CA LEU A 55 8.90 3.76 -15.32
C LEU A 55 9.80 4.54 -14.35
N LYS A 56 10.26 3.93 -13.25
CA LYS A 56 11.11 4.54 -12.22
C LYS A 56 10.57 5.90 -11.74
N ILE A 57 9.25 6.03 -11.61
CA ILE A 57 8.61 7.29 -11.21
C ILE A 57 8.68 7.40 -9.69
N PRO A 58 9.27 8.47 -9.12
CA PRO A 58 9.28 8.69 -7.67
C PRO A 58 7.92 9.24 -7.20
N PHE A 59 6.83 8.49 -7.44
CA PHE A 59 5.46 8.94 -7.14
C PHE A 59 5.24 9.16 -5.64
N ARG A 60 6.00 8.43 -4.81
CA ARG A 60 5.98 8.51 -3.34
C ARG A 60 6.59 9.81 -2.80
N GLU A 61 7.54 10.41 -3.53
CA GLU A 61 8.24 11.62 -3.07
C GLU A 61 7.43 12.90 -3.29
N ASN A 62 6.57 12.92 -4.31
CA ASN A 62 5.73 14.06 -4.65
C ASN A 62 4.35 13.60 -5.14
N LEU A 63 3.49 13.18 -4.22
CA LEU A 63 2.11 12.79 -4.53
C LEU A 63 1.34 13.86 -5.32
N LYS A 64 1.55 15.15 -5.05
CA LYS A 64 0.88 16.24 -5.78
C LYS A 64 1.32 16.33 -7.24
N LYS A 65 2.60 16.06 -7.54
CA LYS A 65 3.14 16.09 -8.91
C LYS A 65 2.71 14.84 -9.68
N TYR A 66 2.71 13.69 -9.02
CA TYR A 66 2.41 12.38 -9.59
C TYR A 66 1.02 11.88 -9.20
N TRP A 67 0.04 12.78 -9.10
CA TRP A 67 -1.31 12.44 -8.67
C TRP A 67 -1.98 11.38 -9.56
N LYS A 68 -1.76 11.42 -10.88
CA LYS A 68 -2.31 10.45 -11.84
C LYS A 68 -1.92 8.99 -11.53
N PRO A 69 -0.62 8.63 -11.38
CA PRO A 69 -0.24 7.28 -10.93
C PRO A 69 -0.48 7.03 -9.43
N ALA A 70 -0.50 8.07 -8.58
CA ALA A 70 -0.77 7.88 -7.16
C ALA A 70 -2.20 7.40 -6.88
N ILE A 71 -3.19 7.84 -7.68
CA ILE A 71 -4.60 7.44 -7.53
C ILE A 71 -4.80 5.92 -7.65
N PRO A 72 -4.43 5.25 -8.76
CA PRO A 72 -4.63 3.80 -8.89
C PRO A 72 -3.82 3.01 -7.86
N TYR A 73 -2.64 3.49 -7.48
CA TYR A 73 -1.86 2.89 -6.40
C TYR A 73 -2.61 2.95 -5.06
N LEU A 74 -3.12 4.13 -4.67
CA LEU A 74 -3.88 4.31 -3.43
C LEU A 74 -5.19 3.51 -3.46
N ALA A 75 -5.88 3.50 -4.59
CA ALA A 75 -7.12 2.73 -4.75
C ALA A 75 -6.89 1.24 -4.50
N LEU A 76 -5.86 0.65 -5.11
CA LEU A 76 -5.51 -0.76 -4.90
C LEU A 76 -5.03 -1.03 -3.47
N TYR A 77 -4.23 -0.11 -2.90
CA TYR A 77 -3.81 -0.20 -1.50
C TYR A 77 -5.02 -0.27 -0.55
N TYR A 78 -5.99 0.64 -0.69
CA TYR A 78 -7.18 0.63 0.16
C TYR A 78 -8.08 -0.58 -0.11
N ALA A 79 -8.24 -1.00 -1.37
CA ALA A 79 -9.01 -2.19 -1.72
C ALA A 79 -8.44 -3.46 -1.07
N MET A 80 -7.11 -3.61 -1.06
CA MET A 80 -6.42 -4.73 -0.41
C MET A 80 -6.65 -4.71 1.11
N ASN A 81 -6.47 -3.57 1.77
CA ASN A 81 -6.67 -3.49 3.22
C ASN A 81 -8.13 -3.77 3.61
N TYR A 82 -9.09 -3.28 2.83
CA TYR A 82 -10.50 -3.61 3.01
C TYR A 82 -10.74 -5.12 2.87
N GLY A 83 -10.17 -5.75 1.86
CA GLY A 83 -10.25 -7.19 1.64
C GLY A 83 -9.74 -8.00 2.84
N PHE A 84 -8.57 -7.63 3.39
CA PHE A 84 -8.02 -8.27 4.57
C PHE A 84 -8.95 -8.16 5.80
N VAL A 85 -9.54 -6.99 6.05
CA VAL A 85 -10.44 -6.80 7.20
C VAL A 85 -11.76 -7.57 7.00
N VAL A 86 -12.43 -7.36 5.87
CA VAL A 86 -13.78 -7.89 5.65
C VAL A 86 -13.77 -9.40 5.43
N MET A 87 -12.76 -9.95 4.75
CA MET A 87 -12.70 -11.40 4.55
C MET A 87 -12.43 -12.15 5.85
N VAL A 88 -11.57 -11.61 6.73
CA VAL A 88 -11.35 -12.22 8.05
C VAL A 88 -12.62 -12.11 8.89
N TRP A 89 -13.28 -10.96 8.88
CA TRP A 89 -14.51 -10.76 9.65
C TRP A 89 -15.63 -11.71 9.20
N LYS A 90 -15.89 -11.79 7.89
CA LYS A 90 -17.03 -12.53 7.34
C LYS A 90 -16.79 -14.03 7.26
N ASN A 91 -15.57 -14.46 6.90
CA ASN A 91 -15.32 -15.85 6.53
C ASN A 91 -14.48 -16.63 7.56
N TYR A 92 -13.88 -15.97 8.56
CA TYR A 92 -13.01 -16.64 9.54
C TYR A 92 -13.46 -16.41 10.99
N SER A 93 -13.46 -15.17 11.47
CA SER A 93 -13.85 -14.85 12.84
C SER A 93 -14.22 -13.38 13.02
N PRO A 94 -15.35 -13.08 13.69
CA PRO A 94 -15.71 -11.71 14.06
C PRO A 94 -14.64 -11.01 14.91
N ILE A 95 -14.03 -11.75 15.85
CA ILE A 95 -12.97 -11.22 16.74
C ILE A 95 -11.71 -10.92 15.91
N GLY A 96 -11.33 -11.82 15.00
CA GLY A 96 -10.21 -11.60 14.09
C GLY A 96 -10.43 -10.38 13.18
N GLY A 97 -11.66 -10.18 12.71
CA GLY A 97 -12.04 -8.99 11.93
C GLY A 97 -11.87 -7.69 12.70
N ILE A 98 -12.30 -7.64 13.96
CA ILE A 98 -12.14 -6.48 14.84
C ILE A 98 -10.65 -6.19 15.09
N ILE A 99 -9.83 -7.22 15.33
CA ILE A 99 -8.37 -7.07 15.49
C ILE A 99 -7.76 -6.49 14.21
N MET A 100 -8.08 -7.05 13.04
CA MET A 100 -7.57 -6.57 11.76
C MET A 100 -7.99 -5.12 11.47
N LEU A 101 -9.23 -4.75 11.81
CA LEU A 101 -9.70 -3.38 11.70
C LEU A 101 -8.89 -2.44 12.62
N GLY A 102 -8.67 -2.83 13.87
CA GLY A 102 -7.87 -2.05 14.82
C GLY A 102 -6.44 -1.82 14.32
N LEU A 103 -5.79 -2.88 13.83
CA LEU A 103 -4.45 -2.80 13.23
C LEU A 103 -4.43 -1.88 12.01
N PHE A 104 -5.44 -1.95 11.14
CA PHE A 104 -5.54 -1.09 9.97
C PHE A 104 -5.71 0.40 10.35
N ILE A 105 -6.54 0.71 11.36
CA ILE A 105 -6.70 2.07 11.86
C ILE A 105 -5.37 2.59 12.43
N ILE A 106 -4.68 1.79 13.25
CA ILE A 106 -3.36 2.14 13.81
C ILE A 106 -2.37 2.41 12.68
N GLN A 107 -2.34 1.56 11.65
CA GLN A 107 -1.49 1.74 10.48
C GLN A 107 -1.76 3.06 9.74
N ILE A 108 -3.03 3.44 9.56
CA ILE A 108 -3.38 4.75 8.97
C ILE A 108 -2.85 5.89 9.83
N ILE A 109 -3.08 5.84 11.14
CA ILE A 109 -2.65 6.89 12.08
C ILE A 109 -1.13 7.03 12.03
N ILE A 110 -0.39 5.93 12.16
CA ILE A 110 1.08 5.95 12.09
C ILE A 110 1.55 6.49 10.74
N ASN A 111 0.97 6.04 9.63
CA ASN A 111 1.37 6.50 8.29
C ASN A 111 1.17 8.03 8.14
N ILE A 112 0.07 8.57 8.65
CA ILE A 112 -0.18 10.03 8.67
C ILE A 112 0.82 10.76 9.58
N LEU A 113 1.08 10.24 10.78
CA LEU A 113 1.98 10.86 11.76
C LEU A 113 3.45 10.84 11.31
N THR A 114 3.88 9.76 10.65
CA THR A 114 5.27 9.57 10.19
C THR A 114 5.54 10.31 8.88
N HIS A 115 4.51 10.70 8.11
CA HIS A 115 4.74 11.54 6.94
C HIS A 115 5.25 12.92 7.37
N PRO A 116 6.52 13.28 7.05
CA PRO A 116 7.07 14.54 7.49
C PRO A 116 6.25 15.67 6.86
N ARG A 117 5.56 16.46 7.70
CA ARG A 117 5.21 17.82 7.31
C ARG A 117 6.55 18.46 6.95
N LYS A 118 6.79 18.70 5.66
CA LYS A 118 7.80 19.69 5.25
C LYS A 118 7.28 21.03 5.78
N THR A 119 7.55 21.30 7.05
CA THR A 119 7.45 22.63 7.63
C THR A 119 8.32 23.48 6.73
N LYS A 120 7.69 24.40 5.98
CA LYS A 120 8.40 25.39 5.18
C LYS A 120 9.18 26.27 6.15
N LEU A 121 10.38 25.85 6.54
CA LEU A 121 11.37 26.73 7.15
C LEU A 121 12.08 27.46 6.00
N LYS A 122 11.38 28.40 5.38
CA LYS A 122 11.97 29.40 4.50
C LYS A 122 11.21 30.70 4.72
N ILE A 123 11.96 31.79 4.91
CA ILE A 123 11.53 33.19 5.12
C ILE A 123 11.40 33.61 6.61
N ARG A 124 12.52 33.66 7.34
CA ARG A 124 12.74 34.69 8.38
C ARG A 124 14.22 34.92 8.76
N ILE A 125 15.15 34.80 7.81
CA ILE A 125 16.59 35.09 8.07
C ILE A 125 17.20 36.06 7.04
N HIS A 126 16.41 36.64 6.12
CA HIS A 126 16.95 37.56 5.09
C HIS A 126 16.55 39.03 5.28
N SER A 127 16.18 39.46 6.49
CA SER A 127 15.76 40.84 6.75
C SER A 127 16.38 41.45 8.02
N ALA A 128 17.53 40.93 8.47
CA ALA A 128 18.22 41.44 9.66
C ALA A 128 19.68 41.89 9.38
N GLU A 129 20.08 42.03 8.13
CA GLU A 129 21.44 42.47 7.75
C GLU A 129 21.41 43.55 6.64
N CYS A 130 20.62 44.59 6.83
CA CYS A 130 20.85 45.88 6.16
C CYS A 130 20.79 46.99 7.22
N ILE A 131 21.95 47.23 7.84
CA ILE A 131 22.38 48.54 8.31
C ILE A 131 23.30 49.08 7.21
#